data_AF-A0A9E3B686-F1
#
_entry.id   AF-A0A9E3B686-F1
#
_cell.length_a   1.000
_cell.length_b   1.000
_cell.length_c   1.000
_cell.angle_alpha   90.00
_cell.angle_beta   90.00
_cell.angle_gamma   90.00
#
_symmetry.space_group_name_H-M   'P 1'
#
loop_
_entity.id
_entity.type
_entity.pdbx_description
1 polymer ?
#
loop_
_entity_poly.entity_id
_entity_poly.type
_entity_poly.pdbx_seq_one_letter_code
_entity_poly.pdbx_strand_id
1 'polypeptide(L)'
;MTMSDQQPSANPTGGNAKKPSLLPEQESSTAEPATQQKNATTTFITTPPQRHQRRKGPLLLLTLLLLVVVVILGSFVGQRLLSGATILPSSSIDAQNLHLGPFAQQPFNSRQIDSLRNLVTRMKYKQLASLYVSRMSLDEELGQLIMVEYGDTTYSDDLNTMVNTLHAGGVIMYEFQMMTAAQTRHDIDLMQKNATFPLLISTDEEGGIVHRLINIYPPRPSALSIYNSGSLNYAAQQGHLVAHDLKA
;
A
#
# COMPACT_ATOMS: atom_id res chain seq x y z
N MET A 1 -68.24 15.45 -26.67
CA MET A 1 -69.29 15.29 -25.65
C MET A 1 -68.55 15.20 -24.31
N THR A 2 -68.79 16.21 -23.50
CA THR A 2 -68.16 16.55 -22.22
C THR A 2 -68.53 15.58 -21.10
N MET A 3 -67.64 15.48 -20.10
CA MET A 3 -67.87 15.39 -18.65
C MET A 3 -66.80 14.49 -18.01
N SER A 4 -66.32 14.71 -16.79
CA SER A 4 -66.16 15.87 -15.91
C SER A 4 -65.43 15.30 -14.68
N ASP A 5 -64.65 16.15 -14.02
CA ASP A 5 -63.85 15.91 -12.83
C ASP A 5 -64.48 15.07 -11.71
N GLN A 6 -63.61 14.38 -10.94
CA GLN A 6 -63.58 14.58 -9.50
C GLN A 6 -62.21 14.27 -8.89
N GLN A 7 -61.58 15.34 -8.42
CA GLN A 7 -60.47 15.42 -7.46
C GLN A 7 -61.03 15.36 -6.03
N PRO A 8 -60.18 15.07 -5.02
CA PRO A 8 -60.32 15.81 -3.75
C PRO A 8 -59.10 16.68 -3.42
N SER A 9 -59.42 17.92 -3.05
CA SER A 9 -58.61 18.99 -2.43
C SER A 9 -58.06 18.57 -1.04
N ALA A 10 -56.78 18.76 -0.71
CA ALA A 10 -56.13 19.91 -0.01
C ALA A 10 -56.83 20.29 1.34
N ASN A 11 -56.20 20.63 2.48
CA ASN A 11 -54.89 21.22 2.82
C ASN A 11 -54.74 21.22 4.40
N PRO A 12 -53.99 22.13 5.08
CA PRO A 12 -52.64 22.00 5.66
C PRO A 12 -52.53 22.11 7.21
N THR A 13 -51.39 21.68 7.78
CA THR A 13 -50.75 22.22 9.02
C THR A 13 -49.29 21.73 9.02
N GLY A 14 -48.20 22.51 9.08
CA GLY A 14 -47.95 23.74 9.82
C GLY A 14 -47.35 23.40 11.19
N GLY A 15 -46.01 23.34 11.34
CA GLY A 15 -45.40 23.11 12.67
C GLY A 15 -43.90 22.82 12.74
N ASN A 16 -43.10 23.90 12.65
CA ASN A 16 -41.79 24.15 13.28
C ASN A 16 -40.71 23.04 13.40
N ALA A 17 -39.68 23.22 12.57
CA ALA A 17 -38.31 22.80 12.85
C ALA A 17 -37.78 23.42 14.16
N LYS A 18 -37.27 22.58 15.07
CA LYS A 18 -36.54 23.02 16.26
C LYS A 18 -35.04 22.79 16.02
N LYS A 19 -34.36 23.87 15.65
CA LYS A 19 -32.90 24.02 15.56
C LYS A 19 -32.33 24.07 16.99
N PRO A 20 -31.29 23.29 17.35
CA PRO A 20 -30.59 23.48 18.61
C PRO A 20 -29.75 24.76 18.57
N SER A 21 -29.97 25.61 19.56
CA SER A 21 -29.25 26.85 19.82
C SER A 21 -27.92 26.52 20.50
N LEU A 22 -26.80 26.78 19.82
CA LEU A 22 -25.46 26.83 20.41
C LEU A 22 -25.08 28.30 20.61
N LEU A 23 -24.76 28.62 21.86
CA LEU A 23 -24.27 29.93 22.32
C LEU A 23 -22.87 30.20 21.74
N PRO A 24 -22.48 31.48 21.56
CA PRO A 24 -21.20 31.84 20.97
C PRO A 24 -20.05 31.64 21.95
N GLU A 25 -19.04 30.87 21.54
CA GLU A 25 -17.77 30.72 22.24
C GLU A 25 -16.85 31.89 21.84
N GLN A 26 -16.29 32.56 22.85
CA GLN A 26 -15.50 33.78 22.71
C GLN A 26 -14.11 33.48 22.12
N GLU A 27 -13.77 34.14 21.01
CA GLU A 27 -12.38 34.31 20.57
C GLU A 27 -11.63 35.21 21.57
N SER A 28 -10.55 34.70 22.16
CA SER A 28 -9.55 35.51 22.85
C SER A 28 -8.37 35.73 21.90
N SER A 29 -8.38 36.91 21.28
CA SER A 29 -7.24 37.52 20.61
C SER A 29 -6.54 38.46 21.58
N THR A 30 -5.26 38.21 21.86
CA THR A 30 -4.38 39.20 22.50
C THR A 30 -3.09 39.32 21.68
N ALA A 31 -2.97 40.45 21.01
CA ALA A 31 -1.75 40.95 20.38
C ALA A 31 -1.33 42.27 21.05
N GLU A 32 -0.03 42.59 20.88
CA GLU A 32 0.72 43.84 21.14
C GLU A 32 1.58 43.95 22.42
N PRO A 33 2.68 44.76 22.40
CA PRO A 33 3.69 44.91 21.34
C PRO A 33 5.14 44.96 21.87
N ALA A 34 6.10 44.96 20.93
CA ALA A 34 7.53 45.12 21.14
C ALA A 34 7.94 46.53 21.62
N THR A 35 9.00 46.61 22.43
CA THR A 35 9.77 47.84 22.68
C THR A 35 11.26 47.58 22.45
N GLN A 36 11.81 48.28 21.46
CA GLN A 36 13.25 48.44 21.24
C GLN A 36 13.76 49.63 22.06
N GLN A 37 14.94 49.51 22.68
CA GLN A 37 15.80 50.68 22.89
C GLN A 37 17.28 50.30 22.82
N LYS A 38 17.99 51.02 21.95
CA LYS A 38 19.42 50.93 21.62
C LYS A 38 20.29 51.74 22.60
N ASN A 39 21.62 51.50 22.49
CA ASN A 39 22.79 52.35 22.82
C ASN A 39 23.57 51.85 24.06
N ALA A 40 24.90 51.79 24.14
CA ALA A 40 26.03 52.03 23.24
C ALA A 40 27.32 51.38 23.83
N THR A 41 28.35 51.30 22.99
CA THR A 41 29.69 50.68 23.08
C THR A 41 30.53 50.89 24.36
N THR A 42 31.28 49.87 24.78
CA THR A 42 32.62 50.00 25.41
C THR A 42 33.44 48.72 25.15
N THR A 43 34.68 48.88 24.67
CA THR A 43 35.63 47.81 24.30
C THR A 43 36.68 47.62 25.39
N PHE A 44 36.96 46.38 25.82
CA PHE A 44 38.23 46.01 26.47
C PHE A 44 38.63 44.57 26.08
N ILE A 45 39.90 44.41 25.67
CA ILE A 45 40.56 43.16 25.23
C ILE A 45 41.17 42.47 26.45
N THR A 46 41.04 41.13 26.58
CA THR A 46 42.02 40.26 27.28
C THR A 46 42.04 38.82 26.72
N THR A 47 43.25 38.25 26.66
CA THR A 47 43.76 36.97 26.11
C THR A 47 43.29 35.67 26.78
N PRO A 48 43.36 34.48 26.13
CA PRO A 48 43.06 33.18 26.75
C PRO A 48 44.32 32.45 27.26
N PRO A 49 44.23 31.70 28.38
CA PRO A 49 45.05 30.49 28.52
C PRO A 49 44.26 29.29 29.10
N GLN A 50 44.22 28.17 28.37
CA GLN A 50 44.98 26.91 28.55
C GLN A 50 44.27 25.82 29.37
N ARG A 51 44.00 24.69 28.69
CA ARG A 51 43.41 23.46 29.25
C ARG A 51 44.50 22.40 29.41
N HIS A 52 44.75 21.96 30.64
CA HIS A 52 45.68 20.86 30.95
C HIS A 52 45.28 19.54 30.27
N GLN A 53 46.16 18.97 29.44
CA GLN A 53 46.03 17.61 28.92
C GLN A 53 46.60 16.60 29.93
N ARG A 54 45.75 15.78 30.54
CA ARG A 54 46.14 14.59 31.30
C ARG A 54 46.54 13.47 30.33
N ARG A 55 47.77 12.94 30.48
CA ARG A 55 48.33 11.84 29.67
C ARG A 55 47.55 10.53 29.94
N LYS A 56 46.73 10.08 28.98
CA LYS A 56 46.03 8.77 28.98
C LYS A 56 46.87 7.64 28.35
N GLY A 57 48.19 7.69 28.49
CA GLY A 57 49.11 6.73 27.85
C GLY A 57 48.98 5.27 28.30
N PRO A 58 48.97 4.95 29.61
CA PRO A 58 49.04 3.55 30.04
C PRO A 58 47.72 2.79 29.89
N LEU A 59 46.57 3.48 29.94
CA LEU A 59 45.24 2.87 29.82
C LEU A 59 44.97 2.40 28.38
N LEU A 60 45.45 3.14 27.39
CA LEU A 60 45.27 2.83 25.97
C LEU A 60 46.10 1.61 25.55
N LEU A 61 47.32 1.47 26.09
CA LEU A 61 48.14 0.27 25.86
C LEU A 61 47.56 -0.99 26.50
N LEU A 62 47.03 -0.89 27.72
CA LEU A 62 46.38 -2.03 28.40
C LEU A 62 45.12 -2.50 27.67
N THR A 63 44.30 -1.56 27.18
CA THR A 63 43.08 -1.91 26.40
C THR A 63 43.43 -2.55 25.06
N LEU A 64 44.47 -2.10 24.38
CA LEU A 64 44.93 -2.68 23.12
C LEU A 64 45.50 -4.10 23.32
N LEU A 65 46.25 -4.32 24.41
CA LEU A 65 46.79 -5.64 24.74
C LEU A 65 45.68 -6.63 25.12
N LEU A 66 44.66 -6.19 25.86
CA LEU A 66 43.47 -7.00 26.16
C LEU A 66 42.73 -7.41 24.87
N LEU A 67 42.57 -6.49 23.92
CA LEU A 67 41.88 -6.77 22.65
C LEU A 67 42.63 -7.82 21.82
N VAL A 68 43.96 -7.75 21.75
CA VAL A 68 44.79 -8.76 21.07
C VAL A 68 44.63 -10.12 21.73
N VAL A 69 44.63 -10.20 23.06
CA VAL A 69 44.41 -11.46 23.80
C VAL A 69 43.03 -12.04 23.51
N VAL A 70 41.97 -11.23 23.47
CA VAL A 70 40.61 -11.67 23.12
C VAL A 70 40.53 -12.20 21.68
N VAL A 71 41.21 -11.56 20.72
CA VAL A 71 41.24 -12.02 19.32
C VAL A 71 41.98 -13.36 19.19
N ILE A 72 43.09 -13.56 19.93
CA ILE A 72 43.85 -14.82 19.92
C ILE A 72 43.03 -15.95 20.56
N LEU A 73 42.40 -15.69 21.71
CA LEU A 73 41.51 -16.65 22.39
C LEU A 73 40.28 -16.97 21.52
N GLY A 74 39.66 -15.97 20.91
CA GLY A 74 38.53 -16.15 19.99
C GLY A 74 38.90 -16.96 18.75
N SER A 75 40.11 -16.75 18.20
CA SER A 75 40.61 -17.53 17.05
C SER A 75 40.89 -18.99 17.44
N PHE A 76 41.46 -19.24 18.62
CA PHE A 76 41.77 -20.59 19.09
C PHE A 76 40.50 -21.40 19.43
N VAL A 77 39.52 -20.76 20.08
CA VAL A 77 38.21 -21.36 20.39
C VAL A 77 37.39 -21.55 19.12
N GLY A 78 37.41 -20.58 18.20
CA GLY A 78 36.74 -20.67 16.90
C GLY A 78 37.26 -21.84 16.07
N GLN A 79 38.58 -22.04 16.00
CA GLN A 79 39.16 -23.19 15.29
C GLN A 79 38.83 -24.52 15.96
N ARG A 80 38.77 -24.59 17.30
CA ARG A 80 38.41 -25.82 18.05
C ARG A 80 36.92 -26.17 17.94
N LEU A 81 36.03 -25.16 17.83
CA LEU A 81 34.60 -25.35 17.57
C LEU A 81 34.32 -25.74 16.11
N LEU A 82 35.02 -25.14 15.14
CA LEU A 82 34.86 -25.49 13.73
C LEU A 82 35.46 -26.87 13.38
N SER A 83 36.51 -27.30 14.09
CA SER A 83 37.15 -28.61 13.87
C SER A 83 36.41 -29.77 14.56
N GLY A 84 35.48 -29.46 15.48
CA GLY A 84 34.63 -30.44 16.17
C GLY A 84 33.29 -30.73 15.48
N ALA A 85 32.96 -29.99 14.42
CA ALA A 85 31.81 -30.27 13.58
C ALA A 85 32.13 -31.42 12.63
N THR A 86 32.03 -32.66 13.11
CA THR A 86 31.81 -33.81 12.23
C THR A 86 30.56 -33.51 11.41
N ILE A 87 30.76 -33.26 10.12
CA ILE A 87 29.70 -33.24 9.12
C ILE A 87 29.11 -34.65 9.14
N LEU A 88 28.03 -34.84 9.90
CA LEU A 88 27.10 -35.91 9.64
C LEU A 88 26.69 -35.72 8.18
N PRO A 89 26.78 -36.75 7.31
CA PRO A 89 26.21 -36.63 5.98
C PRO A 89 24.75 -36.25 6.19
N SER A 90 24.41 -35.03 5.80
CA SER A 90 23.03 -34.62 5.64
C SER A 90 22.43 -35.65 4.71
N SER A 91 21.58 -36.53 5.26
CA SER A 91 20.72 -37.35 4.44
C SER A 91 20.05 -36.39 3.48
N SER A 92 20.45 -36.44 2.20
CA SER A 92 19.68 -35.83 1.13
C SER A 92 18.30 -36.43 1.29
N ILE A 93 17.33 -35.65 1.77
CA ILE A 93 15.93 -36.03 1.60
C ILE A 93 15.78 -36.10 0.10
N ASP A 94 15.77 -37.33 -0.39
CA ASP A 94 15.65 -37.65 -1.79
C ASP A 94 14.30 -37.05 -2.22
N ALA A 95 14.35 -35.89 -2.87
CA ALA A 95 13.17 -35.16 -3.32
C ALA A 95 12.32 -35.97 -4.31
N GLN A 96 12.80 -37.15 -4.69
CA GLN A 96 12.14 -38.21 -5.45
C GLN A 96 10.96 -38.85 -4.68
N ASN A 97 10.88 -38.71 -3.35
CA ASN A 97 9.88 -39.39 -2.51
C ASN A 97 8.93 -38.46 -1.74
N LEU A 98 8.79 -37.18 -2.11
CA LEU A 98 7.53 -36.51 -1.76
C LEU A 98 6.45 -37.09 -2.66
N HIS A 99 5.47 -37.76 -2.06
CA HIS A 99 4.25 -38.17 -2.75
C HIS A 99 3.42 -36.91 -3.02
N LEU A 100 3.81 -36.15 -4.04
CA LEU A 100 3.02 -35.05 -4.55
C LEU A 100 1.75 -35.69 -5.15
N GLY A 101 0.58 -35.30 -4.64
CA GLY A 101 -0.70 -35.68 -5.24
C GLY A 101 -0.76 -35.27 -6.72
N PRO A 102 -1.76 -35.74 -7.50
CA PRO A 102 -1.82 -35.54 -8.95
C PRO A 102 -1.82 -34.07 -9.41
N PHE A 103 -1.91 -33.12 -8.48
CA PHE A 103 -1.93 -31.67 -8.72
C PHE A 103 -0.71 -30.92 -8.20
N ALA A 104 0.17 -31.55 -7.40
CA ALA A 104 1.34 -30.87 -6.88
C ALA A 104 2.53 -31.12 -7.83
N GLN A 105 3.09 -30.06 -8.41
CA GLN A 105 4.40 -30.10 -9.05
C GLN A 105 5.31 -29.08 -8.36
N GLN A 106 6.60 -29.38 -8.28
CA GLN A 106 7.60 -28.46 -7.72
C GLN A 106 7.55 -27.11 -8.45
N PRO A 107 7.63 -25.95 -7.77
CA PRO A 107 7.58 -24.65 -8.43
C PRO A 107 8.76 -24.45 -9.40
N PHE A 108 8.55 -23.66 -10.46
CA PHE A 108 9.59 -23.36 -11.44
C PHE A 108 10.63 -22.39 -10.86
N ASN A 109 11.90 -22.56 -11.25
CA ASN A 109 12.94 -21.58 -10.95
C ASN A 109 12.91 -20.39 -11.92
N SER A 110 13.57 -19.29 -11.55
CA SER A 110 13.55 -18.03 -12.30
C SER A 110 13.97 -18.17 -13.78
N ARG A 111 14.95 -19.04 -14.09
CA ARG A 111 15.38 -19.30 -15.48
C ARG A 111 14.32 -20.03 -16.30
N GLN A 112 13.55 -20.91 -15.67
CA GLN A 112 12.43 -21.60 -16.31
C GLN A 112 11.27 -20.63 -16.57
N ILE A 113 11.00 -19.72 -15.63
CA ILE A 113 9.98 -18.67 -15.81
C ILE A 113 10.34 -17.75 -17.00
N ASP A 114 11.59 -17.33 -17.13
CA ASP A 114 12.02 -16.49 -18.26
C ASP A 114 11.99 -17.23 -19.60
N SER A 115 12.26 -18.54 -19.60
CA SER A 115 12.12 -19.38 -20.80
C SER A 115 10.66 -19.52 -21.22
N LEU A 116 9.75 -19.64 -20.25
CA LEU A 116 8.31 -19.66 -20.48
C LEU A 116 7.79 -18.32 -21.00
N ARG A 117 8.31 -17.20 -20.48
CA ARG A 117 7.95 -15.84 -20.88
C ARG A 117 8.18 -15.59 -22.38
N ASN A 118 9.19 -16.23 -22.99
CA ASN A 118 9.44 -16.21 -24.44
C ASN A 118 8.54 -17.18 -25.25
N LEU A 119 7.90 -18.15 -24.59
CA LEU A 119 6.94 -19.10 -25.18
C LEU A 119 5.49 -18.63 -25.08
N VAL A 120 5.21 -17.61 -24.25
CA VAL A 120 3.91 -16.96 -24.05
C VAL A 120 3.30 -16.46 -25.37
N THR A 121 4.11 -16.12 -26.37
CA THR A 121 3.60 -15.66 -27.69
C THR A 121 2.88 -16.76 -28.48
N ARG A 122 3.00 -18.05 -28.09
CA ARG A 122 2.42 -19.20 -28.83
C ARG A 122 1.44 -20.07 -28.02
N MET A 123 1.34 -19.88 -26.71
CA MET A 123 0.39 -20.63 -25.88
C MET A 123 -0.99 -19.96 -25.88
N LYS A 124 -2.06 -20.76 -25.97
CA LYS A 124 -3.41 -20.26 -25.72
C LYS A 124 -3.51 -19.85 -24.24
N TYR A 125 -4.18 -18.74 -23.91
CA TYR A 125 -4.28 -18.23 -22.53
C TYR A 125 -4.69 -19.29 -21.50
N LYS A 126 -5.52 -20.27 -21.89
CA LYS A 126 -5.92 -21.41 -21.05
C LYS A 126 -4.74 -22.31 -20.64
N GLN A 127 -3.78 -22.55 -21.54
CA GLN A 127 -2.59 -23.34 -21.24
C GLN A 127 -1.66 -22.58 -20.30
N LEU A 128 -1.50 -21.28 -20.52
CA LEU A 128 -0.71 -20.43 -19.65
C LEU A 128 -1.31 -20.36 -18.24
N ALA A 129 -2.62 -20.14 -18.14
CA ALA A 129 -3.34 -20.15 -16.85
C ALA A 129 -3.21 -21.51 -16.16
N SER A 130 -3.40 -22.62 -16.87
CA SER A 130 -3.23 -23.96 -16.31
C SER A 130 -1.81 -24.20 -15.81
N LEU A 131 -0.79 -23.68 -16.50
CA LEU A 131 0.59 -23.81 -16.07
C LEU A 131 0.87 -23.03 -14.78
N TYR A 132 0.38 -21.79 -14.69
CA TYR A 132 0.50 -20.98 -13.48
C TYR A 132 -0.18 -21.65 -12.28
N VAL A 133 -1.44 -22.06 -12.45
CA VAL A 133 -2.21 -22.71 -11.37
C VAL A 133 -1.56 -24.03 -10.95
N SER A 134 -1.08 -24.86 -11.88
CA SER A 134 -0.43 -26.14 -11.55
C SER A 134 0.87 -26.03 -10.72
N ARG A 135 1.36 -24.81 -10.51
CA ARG A 135 2.60 -24.51 -9.79
C ARG A 135 2.38 -23.64 -8.55
N MET A 136 1.12 -23.27 -8.28
CA MET A 136 0.74 -22.58 -7.05
C MET A 136 0.71 -23.58 -5.89
N SER A 137 1.10 -23.12 -4.71
CA SER A 137 0.72 -23.73 -3.45
C SER A 137 -0.77 -23.54 -3.19
N LEU A 138 -1.34 -24.33 -2.27
CA LEU A 138 -2.75 -24.19 -1.91
C LEU A 138 -3.07 -22.78 -1.38
N ASP A 139 -2.16 -22.17 -0.62
CA ASP A 139 -2.34 -20.82 -0.08
C ASP A 139 -2.40 -19.77 -1.20
N GLU A 140 -1.55 -19.90 -2.21
CA GLU A 140 -1.60 -19.05 -3.40
C GLU A 140 -2.89 -19.27 -4.20
N GLU A 141 -3.32 -20.52 -4.42
CA GLU A 141 -4.58 -20.81 -5.12
C GLU A 141 -5.78 -20.20 -4.41
N LEU A 142 -5.85 -20.32 -3.08
CA LEU A 142 -6.92 -19.74 -2.28
C LEU A 142 -6.86 -18.21 -2.29
N GLY A 143 -5.67 -17.62 -2.15
CA GLY A 143 -5.47 -16.18 -2.21
C GLY A 143 -5.97 -15.58 -3.54
N GLN A 144 -5.70 -16.25 -4.66
CA GLN A 144 -6.15 -15.81 -5.99
C GLN A 144 -7.68 -15.81 -6.17
N LEU A 145 -8.44 -16.48 -5.30
CA LEU A 145 -9.91 -16.43 -5.29
C LEU A 145 -10.47 -15.25 -4.49
N ILE A 146 -9.63 -14.52 -3.76
CA ILE A 146 -10.04 -13.47 -2.83
C ILE A 146 -9.65 -12.09 -3.37
N MET A 147 -10.63 -11.19 -3.34
CA MET A 147 -10.44 -9.75 -3.52
C MET A 147 -10.59 -9.07 -2.17
N VAL A 148 -9.64 -8.21 -1.81
CA VAL A 148 -9.61 -7.55 -0.50
C VAL A 148 -9.93 -6.06 -0.60
N GLU A 149 -10.54 -5.55 0.46
CA GLU A 149 -10.64 -4.11 0.77
C GLU A 149 -9.67 -3.78 1.90
N TYR A 150 -9.28 -2.51 2.03
CA TYR A 150 -8.42 -2.02 3.12
C TYR A 150 -8.92 -0.68 3.66
N GLY A 151 -8.74 -0.44 4.96
CA GLY A 151 -9.34 0.72 5.65
C GLY A 151 -8.49 1.99 5.63
N ASP A 152 -7.20 1.89 5.30
CA ASP A 152 -6.29 3.04 5.26
C ASP A 152 -6.47 3.87 3.99
N THR A 153 -6.17 5.17 4.07
CA THR A 153 -6.21 6.07 2.90
C THR A 153 -5.10 5.82 1.90
N THR A 154 -4.04 5.11 2.32
CA THR A 154 -2.86 4.81 1.49
C THR A 154 -2.40 3.36 1.69
N TYR A 155 -1.44 2.90 0.89
CA TYR A 155 -0.80 1.60 1.11
C TYR A 155 -0.29 1.45 2.56
N SER A 156 -0.66 0.35 3.21
CA SER A 156 -0.40 0.11 4.64
C SER A 156 0.16 -1.29 4.89
N ASP A 157 0.60 -1.54 6.13
CA ASP A 157 1.13 -2.85 6.54
C ASP A 157 0.06 -3.94 6.45
N ASP A 158 -1.19 -3.64 6.80
CA ASP A 158 -2.31 -4.58 6.70
C ASP A 158 -2.58 -4.96 5.24
N LEU A 159 -2.62 -3.97 4.34
CA LEU A 159 -2.74 -4.25 2.91
C LEU A 159 -1.54 -5.04 2.39
N ASN A 160 -0.32 -4.71 2.84
CA ASN A 160 0.88 -5.45 2.50
C ASN A 160 0.78 -6.92 2.92
N THR A 161 0.28 -7.22 4.12
CA THR A 161 0.06 -8.59 4.57
C THR A 161 -0.95 -9.31 3.66
N MET A 162 -2.06 -8.66 3.30
CA MET A 162 -3.07 -9.27 2.42
C MET A 162 -2.52 -9.59 1.03
N VAL A 163 -1.74 -8.70 0.42
CA VAL A 163 -1.23 -8.90 -0.95
C VAL A 163 0.02 -9.79 -0.99
N ASN A 164 0.92 -9.67 -0.01
CA ASN A 164 2.22 -10.35 -0.02
C ASN A 164 2.14 -11.73 0.67
N THR A 165 1.50 -11.79 1.83
CA THR A 165 1.46 -13.00 2.67
C THR A 165 0.22 -13.85 2.42
N LEU A 166 -0.94 -13.22 2.19
CA LEU A 166 -2.19 -13.94 1.94
C LEU A 166 -2.49 -14.13 0.44
N HIS A 167 -1.57 -13.69 -0.42
CA HIS A 167 -1.60 -13.89 -1.88
C HIS A 167 -2.91 -13.47 -2.55
N ALA A 168 -3.57 -12.43 -2.04
CA ALA A 168 -4.83 -11.92 -2.58
C ALA A 168 -4.74 -11.75 -4.11
N GLY A 169 -5.79 -12.17 -4.82
CA GLY A 169 -5.89 -12.07 -6.28
C GLY A 169 -6.27 -10.67 -6.77
N GLY A 170 -6.89 -9.87 -5.91
CA GLY A 170 -7.29 -8.51 -6.28
C GLY A 170 -7.51 -7.60 -5.08
N VAL A 171 -7.60 -6.32 -5.39
CA VAL A 171 -7.89 -5.25 -4.43
C VAL A 171 -9.04 -4.41 -4.99
N ILE A 172 -10.04 -4.12 -4.16
CA ILE A 172 -11.08 -3.13 -4.46
C ILE A 172 -10.76 -1.83 -3.72
N MET A 173 -10.78 -0.71 -4.44
CA MET A 173 -10.49 0.63 -3.92
C MET A 173 -11.76 1.46 -3.86
N TYR A 174 -11.89 2.30 -2.84
CA TYR A 174 -12.97 3.28 -2.67
C TYR A 174 -12.43 4.72 -2.75
N GLU A 175 -13.37 5.67 -2.68
CA GLU A 175 -13.10 7.10 -2.82
C GLU A 175 -12.05 7.63 -1.84
N PHE A 176 -12.12 7.20 -0.58
CA PHE A 176 -11.23 7.70 0.46
C PHE A 176 -9.78 7.21 0.31
N GLN A 177 -9.52 6.18 -0.50
CA GLN A 177 -8.16 5.77 -0.88
C GLN A 177 -7.68 6.39 -2.21
N MET A 178 -8.54 7.13 -2.91
CA MET A 178 -8.25 7.72 -4.22
C MET A 178 -8.32 9.23 -4.16
N MET A 179 -7.41 9.84 -3.39
CA MET A 179 -7.45 11.29 -3.12
C MET A 179 -6.83 12.12 -4.26
N THR A 180 -5.82 11.58 -4.94
CA THR A 180 -5.23 12.22 -6.13
C THR A 180 -4.71 11.15 -7.09
N ALA A 181 -4.70 11.44 -8.39
CA ALA A 181 -4.20 10.50 -9.39
C ALA A 181 -2.74 10.07 -9.14
N ALA A 182 -1.90 10.97 -8.60
CA ALA A 182 -0.50 10.65 -8.31
C ALA A 182 -0.37 9.67 -7.15
N GLN A 183 -1.10 9.89 -6.05
CA GLN A 183 -1.12 8.99 -4.90
C GLN A 183 -1.74 7.64 -5.27
N THR A 184 -2.87 7.62 -5.98
CA THR A 184 -3.52 6.37 -6.40
C THR A 184 -2.58 5.52 -7.25
N ARG A 185 -1.88 6.10 -8.24
CA ARG A 185 -0.87 5.36 -9.03
C ARG A 185 0.27 4.84 -8.17
N HIS A 186 0.77 5.66 -7.24
CA HIS A 186 1.84 5.25 -6.34
C HIS A 186 1.44 4.04 -5.48
N ASP A 187 0.24 4.05 -4.93
CA ASP A 187 -0.25 2.94 -4.11
C ASP A 187 -0.48 1.68 -4.93
N ILE A 188 -1.06 1.81 -6.14
CA ILE A 188 -1.19 0.68 -7.07
C ILE A 188 0.19 0.11 -7.43
N ASP A 189 1.19 0.95 -7.68
CA ASP A 189 2.56 0.50 -7.96
C ASP A 189 3.14 -0.28 -6.77
N LEU A 190 2.90 0.17 -5.53
CA LEU A 190 3.31 -0.55 -4.33
C LEU A 190 2.58 -1.89 -4.18
N MET A 191 1.26 -1.92 -4.42
CA MET A 191 0.47 -3.17 -4.41
C MET A 191 1.02 -4.17 -5.43
N GLN A 192 1.21 -3.74 -6.67
CA GLN A 192 1.73 -4.60 -7.75
C GLN A 192 3.16 -5.06 -7.49
N LYS A 193 4.00 -4.20 -6.90
CA LYS A 193 5.39 -4.54 -6.56
C LYS A 193 5.49 -5.61 -5.47
N ASN A 194 4.57 -5.60 -4.51
CA ASN A 194 4.63 -6.48 -3.34
C ASN A 194 3.79 -7.76 -3.49
N ALA A 195 2.89 -7.82 -4.46
CA ALA A 195 2.09 -9.01 -4.73
C ALA A 195 2.90 -10.10 -5.45
N THR A 196 2.63 -11.37 -5.14
CA THR A 196 3.23 -12.53 -5.82
C THR A 196 2.76 -12.63 -7.28
N PHE A 197 1.48 -12.31 -7.52
CA PHE A 197 0.85 -12.30 -8.84
C PHE A 197 0.30 -10.90 -9.13
N PRO A 198 0.23 -10.48 -10.41
CA PRO A 198 -0.37 -9.20 -10.75
C PRO A 198 -1.82 -9.11 -10.23
N LEU A 199 -2.09 -8.10 -9.43
CA LEU A 199 -3.39 -7.92 -8.79
C LEU A 199 -4.43 -7.43 -9.79
N LEU A 200 -5.65 -7.95 -9.69
CA LEU A 200 -6.82 -7.30 -10.25
C LEU A 200 -7.18 -6.09 -9.36
N ILE A 201 -6.89 -4.88 -9.84
CA ILE A 201 -7.29 -3.64 -9.17
C ILE A 201 -8.66 -3.21 -9.71
N SER A 202 -9.59 -2.92 -8.80
CA SER A 202 -10.99 -2.63 -9.14
C SER A 202 -11.59 -1.52 -8.29
N THR A 203 -12.70 -0.96 -8.75
CA THR A 203 -13.50 0.04 -8.03
C THR A 203 -14.90 0.16 -8.67
N ASP A 204 -15.87 0.63 -7.89
CA ASP A 204 -17.26 0.82 -8.35
C ASP A 204 -17.44 2.16 -9.06
N GLU A 205 -17.00 2.26 -10.31
CA GLU A 205 -17.12 3.49 -11.11
C GLU A 205 -18.34 3.45 -12.03
N GLU A 206 -19.54 3.60 -11.45
CA GLU A 206 -20.83 3.53 -12.20
C GLU A 206 -21.33 4.90 -12.67
N GLY A 207 -20.97 5.96 -11.94
CA GLY A 207 -21.44 7.34 -12.15
C GLY A 207 -22.59 7.77 -11.24
N GLY A 208 -22.97 9.05 -11.30
CA GLY A 208 -23.94 9.61 -10.37
C GLY A 208 -23.44 9.58 -8.92
N ILE A 209 -24.19 8.93 -8.02
CA ILE A 209 -23.83 8.82 -6.60
C ILE A 209 -22.84 7.68 -6.31
N VAL A 210 -22.55 6.83 -7.30
CA VAL A 210 -21.57 5.73 -7.21
C VAL A 210 -20.37 6.10 -8.10
N HIS A 211 -19.61 7.09 -7.64
CA HIS A 211 -18.44 7.63 -8.32
C HIS A 211 -17.29 7.64 -7.34
N ARG A 212 -16.41 6.64 -7.41
CA ARG A 212 -15.29 6.52 -6.46
C ARG A 212 -14.11 7.41 -6.83
N LEU A 213 -14.01 7.85 -8.09
CA LEU A 213 -12.92 8.70 -8.56
C LEU A 213 -13.22 10.22 -8.48
N ILE A 214 -14.20 10.67 -7.69
CA ILE A 214 -14.65 12.08 -7.67
C ILE A 214 -13.56 13.10 -7.29
N ASN A 215 -12.53 12.66 -6.55
CA ASN A 215 -11.39 13.49 -6.20
C ASN A 215 -10.38 13.67 -7.36
N ILE A 216 -10.51 12.85 -8.42
CA ILE A 216 -9.58 12.78 -9.55
C ILE A 216 -10.24 13.25 -10.84
N TYR A 217 -11.50 12.85 -11.07
CA TYR A 217 -12.27 13.13 -12.27
C TYR A 217 -13.59 13.85 -11.94
N PRO A 218 -14.12 14.66 -12.87
CA PRO A 218 -15.38 15.38 -12.64
C PRO A 218 -16.59 14.43 -12.52
N PRO A 219 -17.70 14.87 -11.90
CA PRO A 219 -18.92 14.09 -11.79
C PRO A 219 -19.39 13.49 -13.13
N ARG A 220 -19.88 12.24 -13.07
CA ARG A 220 -20.40 11.50 -14.23
C ARG A 220 -21.93 11.38 -14.19
N PRO A 221 -22.61 11.24 -15.34
CA PRO A 221 -24.04 10.97 -15.36
C PRO A 221 -24.36 9.64 -14.65
N SER A 222 -25.50 9.58 -13.97
CA SER A 222 -26.01 8.32 -13.41
C SER A 222 -26.55 7.40 -14.49
N ALA A 223 -26.70 6.11 -14.18
CA ALA A 223 -27.35 5.14 -15.06
C ALA A 223 -28.74 5.61 -15.54
N LEU A 224 -29.54 6.23 -14.66
CA LEU A 224 -30.84 6.80 -15.02
C LEU A 224 -30.72 7.98 -16.00
N SER A 225 -29.72 8.85 -15.82
CA SER A 225 -29.44 9.95 -16.75
C SER A 225 -29.05 9.42 -18.13
N ILE A 226 -28.18 8.40 -18.17
CA ILE A 226 -27.79 7.72 -19.41
C ILE A 226 -29.00 7.09 -20.09
N TYR A 227 -29.87 6.40 -19.35
CA TYR A 227 -31.11 5.83 -19.87
C TYR A 227 -32.03 6.91 -20.46
N ASN A 228 -32.28 8.00 -19.73
CA ASN A 228 -33.16 9.09 -20.17
C ASN A 228 -32.66 9.83 -21.42
N SER A 229 -31.36 9.71 -21.76
CA SER A 229 -30.82 10.24 -23.02
C SER A 229 -31.41 9.56 -24.27
N GLY A 230 -31.92 8.33 -24.13
CA GLY A 230 -32.43 7.52 -25.24
C GLY A 230 -31.37 7.10 -26.27
N SER A 231 -30.07 7.31 -25.99
CA SER A 231 -28.99 7.13 -26.95
C SER A 231 -28.02 6.01 -26.56
N LEU A 232 -27.98 4.93 -27.36
CA LEU A 232 -27.01 3.84 -27.20
C LEU A 232 -25.57 4.33 -27.41
N ASN A 233 -25.36 5.27 -28.34
CA ASN A 233 -24.05 5.86 -28.59
C ASN A 233 -23.55 6.64 -27.36
N TYR A 234 -24.45 7.35 -26.69
CA TYR A 234 -24.10 8.06 -25.46
C TYR A 234 -23.75 7.09 -24.33
N ALA A 235 -24.50 6.00 -24.16
CA ALA A 235 -24.18 4.95 -23.19
C ALA A 235 -22.80 4.32 -23.45
N ALA A 236 -22.51 3.96 -24.71
CA ALA A 236 -21.20 3.42 -25.09
C ALA A 236 -20.06 4.44 -24.84
N GLN A 237 -20.31 5.72 -25.13
CA GLN A 237 -19.34 6.79 -24.86
C GLN A 237 -19.04 6.90 -23.36
N GLN A 238 -20.04 6.84 -22.49
CA GLN A 238 -19.80 6.89 -21.04
C GLN A 238 -18.96 5.69 -20.56
N GLY A 239 -19.26 4.49 -21.05
CA GLY A 239 -18.44 3.31 -20.75
C GLY A 239 -16.99 3.44 -21.22
N HIS A 240 -16.76 3.99 -22.42
CA HIS A 240 -15.42 4.27 -22.92
C HIS A 240 -14.66 5.32 -22.10
N LEU A 241 -15.35 6.37 -21.64
CA LEU A 241 -14.75 7.39 -20.78
C LEU A 241 -14.34 6.78 -19.42
N VAL A 242 -15.20 5.99 -18.80
CA VAL A 242 -14.87 5.27 -17.55
C VAL A 242 -13.66 4.36 -17.75
N ALA A 243 -13.64 3.56 -18.83
CA ALA A 243 -12.53 2.66 -19.12
C ALA A 243 -11.21 3.40 -19.41
N HIS A 244 -11.27 4.56 -20.08
CA HIS A 244 -10.09 5.41 -20.31
C HIS A 244 -9.54 5.93 -18.99
N ASP A 245 -10.40 6.48 -18.14
CA ASP A 245 -10.02 7.17 -16.92
C ASP A 245 -9.50 6.19 -15.84
N LEU A 246 -10.05 4.97 -15.78
CA LEU A 246 -9.55 3.89 -14.93
C LEU A 246 -8.18 3.36 -15.37
N LYS A 247 -7.83 3.49 -16.65
CA LYS A 247 -6.57 2.98 -17.21
C LYS A 247 -5.41 3.98 -17.07
N ALA A 248 -5.69 5.27 -17.01
CA ALA A 248 -4.72 6.36 -17.12
C ALA A 248 -3.89 6.58 -15.85
#